data_AF-A0A1I3KPD5-F1
#
_entry.id   AF-A0A1I3KPD5-F1
#
_cell.length_a   1.000
_cell.length_b   1.000
_cell.length_c   1.000
_cell.angle_alpha   90.00
_cell.angle_beta   90.00
_cell.angle_gamma   90.00
#
_symmetry.space_group_name_H-M   'P 1'
#
loop_
_entity.id
_entity.type
_entity.pdbx_description
1 polymer ?
#
loop_
_entity_poly.entity_id
_entity_poly.type
_entity_poly.pdbx_seq_one_letter_code
_entity_poly.pdbx_strand_id
1 'polypeptide(L)'
;MTDGTRRSLHGVAELLLAGPQYRATGKIRLRITPGGFGTVLEPDLRVAGTELVVGERRISLPGRTFAEVAAEAGIEAGAPEGVYADGSGVAPGETIDLDPATTGEILAAYAAGDAALRAFAPGVELVLWPEHFDVAVTVDEINYGVSPGDGYLGEPYAYVGPHRPRRGPFWTAPFGAARPLRELPDIAGFFAAGRAAAA
;
A
#
# COMPACT_ATOMS: atom_id res chain seq x y z
N MET A 1 -5.88 13.20 8.17
CA MET A 1 -6.38 12.46 7.01
C MET A 1 -7.84 12.11 7.22
N THR A 2 -8.69 12.37 6.23
CA THR A 2 -10.05 11.83 6.23
C THR A 2 -9.97 10.32 5.97
N ASP A 3 -10.66 9.52 6.77
CA ASP A 3 -10.66 8.05 6.62
C ASP A 3 -11.11 7.60 5.20
N GLY A 4 -11.95 8.42 4.55
CA GLY A 4 -12.50 8.17 3.21
C GLY A 4 -11.47 8.10 2.08
N THR A 5 -10.45 8.99 2.06
CA THR A 5 -9.43 8.98 1.00
C THR A 5 -8.54 7.74 1.07
N ARG A 6 -8.10 7.39 2.28
CA ARG A 6 -7.31 6.17 2.48
C ARG A 6 -8.11 4.94 2.08
N ARG A 7 -9.35 4.80 2.58
CA ARG A 7 -10.22 3.66 2.26
C ARG A 7 -10.46 3.55 0.75
N SER A 8 -10.67 4.68 0.07
CA SER A 8 -10.85 4.70 -1.38
C SER A 8 -9.59 4.25 -2.13
N LEU A 9 -8.40 4.75 -1.75
CA LEU A 9 -7.13 4.30 -2.37
C LEU A 9 -6.82 2.83 -2.09
N HIS A 10 -7.12 2.33 -0.89
CA HIS A 10 -7.03 0.91 -0.57
C HIS A 10 -7.97 0.11 -1.48
N GLY A 11 -9.21 0.56 -1.62
CA GLY A 11 -10.18 0.00 -2.57
C GLY A 11 -9.68 0.00 -4.02
N VAL A 12 -8.98 1.06 -4.45
CA VAL A 12 -8.40 1.12 -5.81
C VAL A 12 -7.30 0.06 -5.96
N ALA A 13 -6.44 -0.09 -4.96
CA ALA A 13 -5.39 -1.11 -4.96
C ALA A 13 -5.98 -2.52 -5.09
N GLU A 14 -7.11 -2.79 -4.45
CA GLU A 14 -7.74 -4.12 -4.48
C GLU A 14 -8.59 -4.34 -5.73
N LEU A 15 -9.58 -3.48 -5.96
CA LEU A 15 -10.63 -3.72 -6.95
C LEU A 15 -10.20 -3.37 -8.37
N LEU A 16 -9.30 -2.39 -8.53
CA LEU A 16 -8.89 -1.89 -9.85
C LEU A 16 -7.49 -2.34 -10.26
N LEU A 17 -6.66 -2.82 -9.33
CA LEU A 17 -5.30 -3.28 -9.64
C LEU A 17 -5.12 -4.77 -9.31
N ALA A 18 -5.05 -5.12 -8.02
CA ALA A 18 -4.67 -6.46 -7.59
C ALA A 18 -5.66 -7.54 -8.02
N GLY A 19 -6.97 -7.27 -7.97
CA GLY A 19 -7.99 -8.22 -8.40
C GLY A 19 -7.96 -8.51 -9.89
N PRO A 20 -7.97 -7.50 -10.79
CA PRO A 20 -7.74 -7.70 -12.21
C PRO A 20 -6.44 -8.47 -12.51
N GLN A 21 -5.33 -8.10 -11.88
CA GLN A 21 -4.06 -8.81 -12.03
C GLN A 21 -4.15 -10.26 -11.54
N TYR A 22 -4.84 -10.50 -10.42
CA TYR A 22 -5.02 -11.84 -9.85
C TYR A 22 -5.83 -12.75 -10.77
N ARG A 23 -6.93 -12.26 -11.33
CA ARG A 23 -7.72 -13.04 -12.31
C ARG A 23 -6.91 -13.39 -13.56
N ALA A 24 -6.01 -12.52 -13.99
CA ALA A 24 -5.15 -12.76 -15.15
C ALA A 24 -3.93 -13.67 -14.86
N THR A 25 -3.36 -13.60 -13.64
CA THR A 25 -2.01 -14.14 -13.37
C THR A 25 -1.88 -15.00 -12.11
N GLY A 26 -2.90 -15.00 -11.25
CA GLY A 26 -2.84 -15.60 -9.92
C GLY A 26 -1.92 -14.86 -8.93
N LYS A 27 -1.49 -13.63 -9.22
CA LYS A 27 -0.61 -12.81 -8.36
C LYS A 27 -1.28 -11.50 -7.96
N ILE A 28 -1.11 -11.11 -6.69
CA ILE A 28 -1.69 -9.89 -6.11
C ILE A 28 -0.67 -8.76 -5.85
N ARG A 29 0.63 -9.04 -6.01
CA ARG A 29 1.70 -8.09 -5.67
C ARG A 29 1.56 -6.81 -6.51
N LEU A 30 1.70 -5.66 -5.87
CA LEU A 30 1.76 -4.35 -6.53
C LEU A 30 3.15 -3.73 -6.33
N ARG A 31 3.42 -2.65 -7.06
CA ARG A 31 4.66 -1.86 -6.96
C ARG A 31 4.37 -0.39 -6.70
N ILE A 32 5.31 0.29 -6.06
CA ILE A 32 5.37 1.75 -6.07
C ILE A 32 5.84 2.23 -7.44
N THR A 33 5.25 3.32 -7.92
CA THR A 33 5.61 3.99 -9.17
C THR A 33 5.80 5.49 -8.91
N PRO A 34 6.47 6.25 -9.80
CA PRO A 34 6.57 7.69 -9.64
C PRO A 34 5.19 8.34 -9.52
N GLY A 35 4.90 8.93 -8.35
CA GLY A 35 3.61 9.58 -8.08
C GLY A 35 2.43 8.63 -7.86
N GLY A 36 2.66 7.35 -7.57
CA GLY A 36 1.60 6.43 -7.17
C GLY A 36 2.02 4.98 -7.05
N PHE A 37 1.17 4.05 -7.49
CA PHE A 37 1.40 2.61 -7.40
C PHE A 37 0.64 1.86 -8.49
N GLY A 38 1.05 0.65 -8.81
CA GLY A 38 0.50 -0.08 -9.95
C GLY A 38 0.74 -1.59 -9.90
N THR A 39 0.16 -2.28 -10.87
CA THR A 39 0.41 -3.70 -11.12
C THR A 39 1.86 -3.95 -11.51
N VAL A 40 2.33 -5.16 -11.25
CA VAL A 40 3.66 -5.66 -11.66
C VAL A 40 3.57 -6.58 -12.88
N LEU A 41 2.37 -7.08 -13.17
CA LEU A 41 2.03 -7.93 -14.31
C LEU A 41 0.78 -7.37 -15.01
N GLU A 42 0.31 -8.07 -16.04
CA GLU A 42 -0.90 -7.70 -16.76
C GLU A 42 -2.16 -7.77 -15.86
N PRO A 43 -3.14 -6.86 -16.07
CA PRO A 43 -3.07 -5.70 -16.96
C PRO A 43 -2.11 -4.62 -16.42
N ASP A 44 -1.34 -3.94 -17.28
CA ASP A 44 -0.50 -2.79 -16.87
C ASP A 44 -1.36 -1.57 -16.50
N LEU A 45 -1.58 -1.41 -15.19
CA LEU A 45 -2.44 -0.40 -14.59
C LEU A 45 -1.68 0.29 -13.47
N ARG A 46 -1.83 1.61 -13.35
CA ARG A 46 -1.25 2.35 -12.22
C ARG A 46 -2.09 3.56 -11.84
N VAL A 47 -2.08 3.86 -10.55
CA VAL A 47 -2.54 5.13 -10.01
C VAL A 47 -1.44 6.18 -10.20
N ALA A 48 -1.82 7.37 -10.64
CA ALA A 48 -0.98 8.56 -10.69
C ALA A 48 -1.75 9.75 -10.11
N GLY A 49 -1.45 10.13 -8.87
CA GLY A 49 -2.28 11.11 -8.15
C GLY A 49 -3.72 10.62 -8.02
N THR A 50 -4.66 11.32 -8.64
CA THR A 50 -6.10 11.02 -8.60
C THR A 50 -6.62 10.38 -9.91
N GLU A 51 -5.74 9.75 -10.69
CA GLU A 51 -6.09 9.13 -11.96
C GLU A 51 -5.66 7.66 -11.99
N LEU A 52 -6.44 6.82 -12.67
CA LEU A 52 -6.03 5.50 -13.13
C LEU A 52 -5.45 5.62 -14.55
N VAL A 53 -4.25 5.12 -14.75
CA VAL A 53 -3.55 5.10 -16.03
C VAL A 53 -3.66 3.70 -16.64
N VAL A 54 -4.10 3.65 -17.89
CA VAL A 54 -4.27 2.41 -18.68
C VAL A 54 -3.64 2.61 -20.06
N GLY A 55 -2.41 2.12 -20.24
CA GLY A 55 -1.58 2.49 -21.40
C GLY A 55 -1.40 4.02 -21.47
N GLU A 56 -1.84 4.64 -22.57
CA GLU A 56 -1.78 6.10 -22.76
C GLU A 56 -2.99 6.85 -22.18
N ARG A 57 -4.04 6.14 -21.75
CA ARG A 57 -5.27 6.74 -21.23
C ARG A 57 -5.13 7.09 -19.76
N ARG A 58 -5.78 8.19 -19.36
CA ARG A 58 -5.92 8.62 -17.97
C ARG A 58 -7.40 8.73 -17.65
N ILE A 59 -7.83 8.05 -16.60
CA ILE A 59 -9.21 7.96 -16.17
C ILE A 59 -9.30 8.62 -14.79
N SER A 60 -10.10 9.67 -14.67
CA SER A 60 -10.34 10.35 -13.40
C SER A 60 -10.98 9.38 -12.40
N LEU A 61 -10.44 9.33 -11.17
CA LEU A 61 -10.96 8.51 -10.07
C LEU A 61 -12.07 9.20 -9.23
N PRO A 62 -11.91 10.48 -8.79
CA PRO A 62 -12.81 11.07 -7.81
C PRO A 62 -14.25 11.20 -8.32
N GLY A 63 -15.21 10.97 -7.42
CA GLY A 63 -16.64 11.16 -7.69
C GLY A 63 -17.29 10.09 -8.56
N ARG A 64 -16.55 9.02 -8.89
CA ARG A 64 -17.03 7.89 -9.69
C ARG A 64 -17.04 6.62 -8.86
N THR A 65 -17.83 5.64 -9.27
CA THR A 65 -17.80 4.32 -8.66
C THR A 65 -16.63 3.49 -9.20
N PHE A 66 -16.18 2.50 -8.41
CA PHE A 66 -15.17 1.55 -8.85
C PHE A 66 -15.60 0.80 -10.12
N ALA A 67 -16.87 0.42 -10.23
CA ALA A 67 -17.43 -0.26 -11.41
C ALA A 67 -17.40 0.62 -12.67
N GLU A 68 -17.70 1.92 -12.56
CA GLU A 68 -17.61 2.86 -13.69
C GLU A 68 -16.18 3.03 -14.19
N VAL A 69 -15.22 3.20 -13.27
CA VAL A 69 -13.80 3.33 -13.61
C VAL A 69 -13.30 2.04 -14.25
N ALA A 70 -13.65 0.87 -13.72
CA ALA A 70 -13.27 -0.42 -14.28
C ALA A 70 -13.84 -0.63 -15.69
N ALA A 71 -15.13 -0.32 -15.90
CA ALA A 71 -15.77 -0.43 -17.21
C ALA A 71 -15.07 0.45 -18.25
N GLU A 72 -14.70 1.70 -17.91
CA GLU A 72 -13.96 2.58 -18.81
C GLU A 72 -12.52 2.11 -19.05
N ALA A 73 -11.88 1.54 -18.03
CA ALA A 73 -10.56 0.93 -18.15
C ALA A 73 -10.57 -0.33 -19.02
N GLY A 74 -11.73 -0.98 -19.20
CA GLY A 74 -11.87 -2.26 -19.90
C GLY A 74 -11.51 -3.46 -19.01
N ILE A 75 -11.70 -3.32 -17.70
CA ILE A 75 -11.44 -4.36 -16.69
C ILE A 75 -12.71 -4.62 -15.88
N GLU A 76 -12.73 -5.72 -15.15
CA GLU A 76 -13.77 -6.01 -14.16
C GLU A 76 -13.32 -5.47 -12.79
N ALA A 77 -14.18 -4.74 -12.07
CA ALA A 77 -13.88 -4.33 -10.70
C ALA A 77 -14.10 -5.50 -9.75
N GLY A 78 -13.18 -5.74 -8.82
CA GLY A 78 -13.38 -6.73 -7.76
C GLY A 78 -12.06 -7.17 -7.15
N ALA A 79 -12.04 -7.41 -5.85
CA ALA A 79 -10.85 -7.83 -5.10
C ALA A 79 -10.36 -9.24 -5.52
N PRO A 80 -9.12 -9.64 -5.14
CA PRO A 80 -8.64 -11.01 -5.29
C PRO A 80 -9.45 -12.04 -4.46
N GLU A 81 -10.47 -12.64 -5.08
CA GLU A 81 -11.36 -13.58 -4.40
C GLU A 81 -10.62 -14.80 -3.83
N GLY A 82 -10.92 -15.14 -2.58
CA GLY A 82 -10.40 -16.33 -1.90
C GLY A 82 -8.94 -16.25 -1.47
N VAL A 83 -8.28 -15.08 -1.58
CA VAL A 83 -6.87 -14.90 -1.21
C VAL A 83 -6.72 -14.47 0.26
N TYR A 84 -7.52 -13.50 0.69
CA TYR A 84 -7.48 -12.95 2.05
C TYR A 84 -8.89 -12.53 2.50
N ALA A 85 -9.13 -12.49 3.81
CA ALA A 85 -10.44 -12.18 4.39
C ALA A 85 -10.63 -10.69 4.72
N ASP A 86 -9.54 -10.00 5.04
CA ASP A 86 -9.53 -8.59 5.45
C ASP A 86 -9.00 -7.70 4.31
N GLY A 87 -9.58 -6.52 4.15
CA GLY A 87 -9.20 -5.55 3.12
C GLY A 87 -9.90 -4.20 3.35
N SER A 88 -10.04 -3.39 2.31
CA SER A 88 -10.68 -2.06 2.36
C SER A 88 -12.18 -2.10 2.69
N GLY A 89 -12.81 -3.25 2.43
CA GLY A 89 -14.26 -3.43 2.57
C GLY A 89 -15.07 -2.55 1.61
N VAL A 90 -14.49 -2.06 0.51
CA VAL A 90 -15.24 -1.32 -0.52
C VAL A 90 -15.94 -2.29 -1.47
N ALA A 91 -17.17 -1.93 -1.87
CA ALA A 91 -17.89 -2.61 -2.93
C ALA A 91 -17.70 -1.91 -4.29
N PRO A 92 -17.82 -2.62 -5.42
CA PRO A 92 -17.68 -2.03 -6.76
C PRO A 92 -18.62 -0.83 -7.04
N GLY A 93 -19.79 -0.80 -6.40
CA GLY A 93 -20.76 0.30 -6.56
C GLY A 93 -20.52 1.52 -5.67
N GLU A 94 -19.53 1.50 -4.78
CA GLU A 94 -19.21 2.65 -3.94
C GLU A 94 -18.44 3.73 -4.69
N THR A 95 -18.68 4.98 -4.32
CA THR A 95 -18.01 6.15 -4.89
C THR A 95 -16.59 6.30 -4.34
N ILE A 96 -15.65 6.55 -5.22
CA ILE A 96 -14.26 6.87 -4.93
C ILE A 96 -14.17 8.31 -4.44
N ASP A 97 -13.89 8.48 -3.15
CA ASP A 97 -13.69 9.77 -2.50
C ASP A 97 -12.20 10.02 -2.31
N LEU A 98 -11.62 10.95 -3.07
CA LEU A 98 -10.22 11.32 -2.98
C LEU A 98 -10.07 12.82 -2.79
N ASP A 99 -9.63 13.21 -1.59
CA ASP A 99 -9.09 14.53 -1.35
C ASP A 99 -7.68 14.64 -1.95
N PRO A 100 -7.39 15.60 -2.85
CA PRO A 100 -6.09 15.69 -3.50
C PRO A 100 -4.92 15.89 -2.53
N ALA A 101 -5.11 16.63 -1.43
CA ALA A 101 -4.05 16.88 -0.46
C ALA A 101 -3.71 15.59 0.32
N THR A 102 -4.72 14.92 0.86
CA THR A 102 -4.58 13.64 1.57
C THR A 102 -4.03 12.55 0.64
N THR A 103 -4.45 12.55 -0.64
CA THR A 103 -3.88 11.66 -1.67
C THR A 103 -2.38 11.93 -1.83
N GLY A 104 -1.98 13.20 -1.96
CA GLY A 104 -0.57 13.59 -2.04
C GLY A 104 0.25 13.13 -0.83
N GLU A 105 -0.28 13.27 0.39
CA GLU A 105 0.37 12.80 1.63
C GLU A 105 0.61 11.28 1.61
N ILE A 106 -0.39 10.49 1.23
CA ILE A 106 -0.29 9.02 1.14
C ILE A 106 0.75 8.60 0.10
N LEU A 107 0.71 9.20 -1.09
CA LEU A 107 1.65 8.84 -2.17
C LEU A 107 3.09 9.28 -1.82
N ALA A 108 3.26 10.39 -1.10
CA ALA A 108 4.56 10.81 -0.58
C ALA A 108 5.08 9.84 0.50
N ALA A 109 4.22 9.33 1.38
CA ALA A 109 4.60 8.30 2.35
C ALA A 109 5.08 7.03 1.67
N TYR A 110 4.41 6.57 0.60
CA TYR A 110 4.86 5.43 -0.20
C TYR A 110 6.20 5.69 -0.88
N ALA A 111 6.41 6.88 -1.45
CA ALA A 111 7.69 7.22 -2.06
C ALA A 111 8.83 7.23 -1.04
N ALA A 112 8.59 7.76 0.17
CA ALA A 112 9.55 7.74 1.27
C ALA A 112 9.85 6.31 1.74
N GLY A 113 8.82 5.46 1.85
CA GLY A 113 8.94 4.05 2.16
C GLY A 113 9.74 3.26 1.12
N ASP A 114 9.44 3.44 -0.17
CA ASP A 114 10.18 2.80 -1.27
C ASP A 114 11.67 3.16 -1.23
N ALA A 115 11.99 4.45 -1.08
CA ALA A 115 13.37 4.92 -0.97
C ALA A 115 14.09 4.32 0.26
N ALA A 116 13.45 4.34 1.42
CA ALA A 116 14.03 3.82 2.66
C ALA A 116 14.25 2.30 2.62
N LEU A 117 13.30 1.54 2.10
CA LEU A 117 13.38 0.09 1.97
C LEU A 117 14.47 -0.32 0.98
N ARG A 118 14.61 0.37 -0.15
CA ARG A 118 15.70 0.14 -1.12
C ARG A 118 17.08 0.43 -0.53
N ALA A 119 17.19 1.46 0.30
CA ALA A 119 18.43 1.79 1.00
C ALA A 119 18.77 0.75 2.09
N PHE A 120 17.77 0.31 2.85
CA PHE A 120 17.92 -0.63 3.96
C PHE A 120 18.19 -2.07 3.50
N ALA A 121 17.50 -2.54 2.47
CA ALA A 121 17.54 -3.91 1.99
C ALA A 121 17.74 -3.97 0.46
N PRO A 122 18.91 -3.53 -0.04
CA PRO A 122 19.17 -3.49 -1.47
C PRO A 122 19.09 -4.90 -2.08
N GLY A 123 18.39 -5.02 -3.20
CA GLY A 123 18.20 -6.28 -3.92
C GLY A 123 17.11 -7.20 -3.37
N VAL A 124 16.46 -6.83 -2.27
CA VAL A 124 15.26 -7.54 -1.79
C VAL A 124 14.03 -7.06 -2.57
N GLU A 125 13.15 -7.98 -2.94
CA GLU A 125 11.91 -7.65 -3.62
C GLU A 125 11.01 -6.82 -2.69
N LEU A 126 10.65 -5.63 -3.17
CA LEU A 126 9.73 -4.71 -2.50
C LEU A 126 8.34 -4.85 -3.11
N VAL A 127 7.34 -4.99 -2.25
CA VAL A 127 5.95 -5.23 -2.64
C VAL A 127 5.06 -4.22 -1.93
N LEU A 128 4.12 -3.63 -2.67
CA LEU A 128 2.93 -3.03 -2.08
C LEU A 128 1.88 -4.14 -1.95
N TRP A 129 1.52 -4.49 -0.71
CA TRP A 129 0.54 -5.54 -0.43
C TRP A 129 -0.88 -4.94 -0.45
N PRO A 130 -1.77 -5.39 -1.35
CA PRO A 130 -3.12 -4.82 -1.43
C PRO A 130 -3.98 -5.14 -0.21
N GLU A 131 -3.75 -6.26 0.47
CA GLU A 131 -4.51 -6.67 1.66
C GLU A 131 -4.27 -5.74 2.86
N HIS A 132 -3.01 -5.35 3.09
CA HIS A 132 -2.60 -4.46 4.18
C HIS A 132 -2.48 -2.99 3.76
N PHE A 133 -2.47 -2.75 2.45
CA PHE A 133 -2.23 -1.45 1.83
C PHE A 133 -0.95 -0.79 2.35
N ASP A 134 0.14 -1.55 2.40
CA ASP A 134 1.44 -1.10 2.85
C ASP A 134 2.56 -1.53 1.90
N VAL A 135 3.63 -0.75 1.85
CA VAL A 135 4.83 -1.09 1.09
C VAL A 135 5.83 -1.74 2.02
N ALA A 136 6.31 -2.94 1.68
CA ALA A 136 7.12 -3.72 2.59
C ALA A 136 8.15 -4.64 1.89
N VAL A 137 9.14 -5.05 2.69
CA VAL A 137 10.06 -6.16 2.41
C VAL A 137 10.08 -7.10 3.61
N THR A 138 10.40 -8.37 3.36
CA THR A 138 10.68 -9.35 4.43
C THR A 138 12.14 -9.76 4.37
N VAL A 139 12.85 -9.63 5.50
CA VAL A 139 14.25 -10.07 5.65
C VAL A 139 14.36 -10.85 6.95
N ASP A 140 14.92 -12.05 6.91
CA ASP A 140 15.16 -12.91 8.08
C ASP A 140 13.93 -13.09 8.98
N GLU A 141 12.76 -13.36 8.39
CA GLU A 141 11.46 -13.49 9.08
C GLU A 141 11.00 -12.20 9.82
N ILE A 142 11.42 -11.04 9.33
CA ILE A 142 11.01 -9.73 9.83
C ILE A 142 10.48 -8.89 8.67
N ASN A 143 9.26 -8.38 8.84
CA ASN A 143 8.65 -7.45 7.91
C ASN A 143 9.07 -6.02 8.24
N TYR A 144 9.49 -5.27 7.24
CA TYR A 144 9.82 -3.85 7.34
C TYR A 144 8.97 -3.13 6.32
N GLY A 145 8.23 -2.11 6.74
CA GLY A 145 7.32 -1.45 5.83
C GLY A 145 6.85 -0.08 6.27
N VAL A 146 6.14 0.57 5.36
CA VAL A 146 5.44 1.83 5.58
C VAL A 146 3.98 1.65 5.20
N SER A 147 3.10 1.97 6.14
CA SER A 147 1.66 2.02 5.96
C SER A 147 1.21 3.48 5.85
N PRO A 148 0.21 3.80 5.00
CA PRO A 148 -0.45 5.10 4.98
C PRO A 148 -1.36 5.32 6.20
N GLY A 149 -1.36 4.39 7.14
CA GLY A 149 -2.23 4.35 8.31
C GLY A 149 -3.31 3.28 8.15
N ASP A 150 -3.89 2.85 9.27
CA ASP A 150 -4.90 1.80 9.36
C ASP A 150 -5.61 1.90 10.73
N GLY A 151 -6.26 0.82 11.16
CA GLY A 151 -6.93 0.74 12.46
C GLY A 151 -5.99 0.76 13.68
N TYR A 152 -4.70 0.50 13.50
CA TYR A 152 -3.71 0.60 14.58
C TYR A 152 -3.19 2.04 14.73
N LEU A 153 -2.78 2.67 13.63
CA LEU A 153 -2.39 4.09 13.60
C LEU A 153 -3.05 4.80 12.42
N GLY A 154 -3.88 5.80 12.72
CA GLY A 154 -4.63 6.54 11.70
C GLY A 154 -3.83 7.51 10.84
N GLU A 155 -2.50 7.59 11.01
CA GLU A 155 -1.56 8.43 10.27
C GLU A 155 -0.44 7.58 9.64
N PRO A 156 0.27 8.04 8.58
CA PRO A 156 1.32 7.25 7.97
C PRO A 156 2.42 6.91 8.96
N TYR A 157 2.86 5.65 8.96
CA TYR A 157 3.84 5.15 9.91
C TYR A 157 4.75 4.09 9.29
N ALA A 158 5.97 4.00 9.80
CA ALA A 158 6.88 2.90 9.49
C ALA A 158 6.79 1.82 10.58
N TYR A 159 6.99 0.57 10.21
CA TYR A 159 6.96 -0.55 11.15
C TYR A 159 8.10 -1.55 10.97
N VAL A 160 8.37 -2.29 12.04
CA VAL A 160 9.21 -3.48 12.07
C VAL A 160 8.43 -4.59 12.76
N GLY A 161 8.03 -5.60 12.00
CA GLY A 161 7.16 -6.69 12.43
C GLY A 161 7.84 -8.06 12.34
N PRO A 162 8.52 -8.54 13.38
CA PRO A 162 9.06 -9.89 13.39
C PRO A 162 7.94 -10.93 13.41
N HIS A 163 8.07 -12.03 12.65
CA HIS A 163 7.07 -13.12 12.64
C HIS A 163 6.83 -13.72 14.03
N ARG A 164 7.85 -13.64 14.90
CA ARG A 164 7.74 -13.96 16.33
C ARG A 164 7.78 -12.65 17.13
N PRO A 165 6.71 -12.32 17.88
CA PRO A 165 6.66 -11.11 18.67
C PRO A 165 7.85 -10.98 19.64
N ARG A 166 8.33 -9.75 19.80
CA ARG A 166 9.43 -9.42 20.69
C ARG A 166 8.97 -8.43 21.76
N ARG A 167 9.73 -8.36 22.86
CA ARG A 167 9.44 -7.48 24.00
C ARG A 167 10.63 -6.60 24.33
N GLY A 168 10.35 -5.41 24.83
CA GLY A 168 11.37 -4.44 25.22
C GLY A 168 11.06 -3.04 24.70
N PRO A 169 11.88 -2.03 25.04
CA PRO A 169 11.59 -0.62 24.78
C PRO A 169 11.38 -0.26 23.30
N PHE A 170 12.00 -1.01 22.38
CA PHE A 170 11.85 -0.82 20.94
C PHE A 170 10.50 -1.33 20.41
N TRP A 171 9.96 -2.39 21.01
CA TRP A 171 8.79 -3.13 20.53
C TRP A 171 7.50 -2.50 21.06
N THR A 172 7.06 -1.42 20.42
CA THR A 172 5.96 -0.56 20.89
C THR A 172 4.58 -0.92 20.32
N ALA A 173 4.47 -1.96 19.50
CA ALA A 173 3.25 -2.41 18.87
C ALA A 173 3.00 -3.90 19.16
N PRO A 174 1.74 -4.38 19.16
CA PRO A 174 1.45 -5.80 19.39
C PRO A 174 2.07 -6.71 18.33
N PHE A 175 2.30 -6.20 17.12
CA PHE A 175 2.95 -6.89 16.02
C PHE A 175 4.46 -6.60 15.90
N GLY A 176 5.03 -5.74 16.76
CA GLY A 176 6.44 -5.36 16.68
C GLY A 176 6.72 -3.93 17.12
N ALA A 177 7.24 -3.10 16.23
CA ALA A 177 7.51 -1.68 16.46
C ALA A 177 6.82 -0.85 15.38
N ALA A 178 6.33 0.33 15.77
CA ALA A 178 5.70 1.27 14.85
C ALA A 178 6.05 2.71 15.26
N ARG A 179 6.28 3.57 14.28
CA ARG A 179 6.60 5.00 14.47
C ARG A 179 5.90 5.86 13.41
N PRO A 180 5.13 6.89 13.80
CA PRO A 180 4.58 7.86 12.86
C PRO A 180 5.68 8.49 12.00
N LEU A 181 5.46 8.64 10.70
CA LEU A 181 6.46 9.23 9.81
C LEU A 181 6.81 10.68 10.19
N ARG A 182 5.85 11.44 10.73
CA ARG A 182 6.09 12.81 11.22
C ARG A 182 7.11 12.89 12.38
N GLU A 183 7.34 11.79 13.09
CA GLU A 183 8.30 11.67 14.19
C GLU A 183 9.58 10.93 13.76
N LEU A 184 9.67 10.51 12.49
CA LEU A 184 10.70 9.62 11.99
C LEU A 184 11.46 10.24 10.80
N PRO A 185 12.47 11.09 11.07
CA PRO A 185 13.25 11.74 10.02
C PRO A 185 14.15 10.77 9.23
N ASP A 186 14.46 9.60 9.81
CA ASP A 186 15.26 8.54 9.19
C ASP A 186 14.55 7.19 9.27
N ILE A 187 13.80 6.87 8.22
CA ILE A 187 13.04 5.61 8.11
C ILE A 187 13.99 4.40 7.99
N ALA A 188 15.07 4.52 7.21
CA ALA A 188 16.02 3.43 7.02
C ALA A 188 16.80 3.13 8.31
N GLY A 189 17.17 4.17 9.07
CA GLY A 189 17.76 4.04 10.41
C GLY A 189 16.83 3.34 11.40
N PHE A 190 15.52 3.61 11.35
CA PHE A 190 14.54 2.88 12.15
C PHE A 190 14.49 1.38 11.80
N PHE A 191 14.52 1.03 10.50
CA PHE A 191 14.60 -0.36 10.06
C PHE A 191 15.90 -1.04 10.51
N ALA A 192 17.04 -0.35 10.41
CA ALA A 192 18.33 -0.85 10.89
C ALA A 192 18.33 -1.09 12.41
N ALA A 193 17.77 -0.16 13.20
CA ALA A 193 17.60 -0.34 14.64
C ALA A 193 16.70 -1.54 14.96
N GLY A 194 15.63 -1.73 14.19
CA GLY A 194 14.75 -2.89 14.32
C GLY A 194 15.45 -4.21 14.00
N ARG A 195 16.30 -4.26 12.97
CA ARG A 195 17.14 -5.43 12.66
C ARG A 195 18.17 -5.70 13.77
N ALA A 196 18.72 -4.68 14.41
CA ALA A 196 19.69 -4.86 15.50
C ALA A 196 19.02 -5.37 16.80
N ALA A 197 17.86 -4.81 17.17
CA ALA A 197 17.01 -5.37 18.23
C ALA A 197 16.46 -6.76 17.85
N ALA A 198 16.44 -7.01 16.54
CA ALA A 198 16.23 -8.22 15.77
C ALA A 198 17.17 -9.41 16.07
N ALA A 199 18.39 -9.11 16.51
CA ALA A 199 19.44 -10.11 16.65
C ALA A 199 19.35 -10.91 17.96
#